data_AF-A0A7Z0TX17-F1
#
_entry.id   AF-A0A7Z0TX17-F1
#
_cell.length_a   1.000
_cell.length_b   1.000
_cell.length_c   1.000
_cell.angle_alpha   90.00
_cell.angle_beta   90.00
_cell.angle_gamma   90.00
#
_symmetry.space_group_name_H-M   'P 1'
#
loop_
_entity.id
_entity.type
_entity.pdbx_description
1 polymer ?
#
loop_
_entity_poly.entity_id
_entity_poly.type
_entity_poly.pdbx_seq_one_letter_code
_entity_poly.pdbx_strand_id
1 'polypeptide(L)'
;MTRSAGNQVILAEMARAIRAELPDADWHEVEPALRALWDHAPRHASWDAVRHEAAHYWRFDAAPPPRPAPVIDPSCLGSIHAAVVERVA
;
A
#
# COMPACT_ATOMS: atom_id res chain seq x y z
N MET A 1 -15.55 4.26 4.61
CA MET A 1 -14.92 4.32 3.27
C MET A 1 -13.40 4.13 3.30
N THR A 2 -12.84 3.37 4.26
CA THR A 2 -11.37 3.30 4.51
C THR A 2 -10.71 1.97 4.12
N ARG A 3 -11.48 0.92 3.80
CA ARG A 3 -10.93 -0.42 3.50
C ARG A 3 -10.34 -0.56 2.09
N SER A 4 -10.94 0.09 1.08
CA SER A 4 -10.46 0.01 -0.31
C SER A 4 -9.09 0.66 -0.48
N ALA A 5 -8.87 1.81 0.16
CA ALA A 5 -7.59 2.52 0.13
C ALA A 5 -6.46 1.72 0.81
N GLY A 6 -6.77 0.97 1.87
CA GLY A 6 -5.80 0.09 2.52
C GLY A 6 -5.31 -1.01 1.58
N ASN A 7 -6.25 -1.72 0.93
CA ASN A 7 -5.93 -2.78 -0.03
C ASN A 7 -5.06 -2.27 -1.18
N GLN A 8 -5.37 -1.09 -1.71
CA GLN A 8 -4.61 -0.43 -2.78
C GLN A 8 -3.13 -0.23 -2.43
N VAL A 9 -2.85 0.35 -1.26
CA VAL A 9 -1.47 0.57 -0.80
C VAL A 9 -0.73 -0.75 -0.70
N ILE A 10 -1.36 -1.78 -0.15
CA ILE A 10 -0.75 -3.09 0.02
C ILE A 10 -0.41 -3.71 -1.33
N LEU A 11 -1.33 -3.71 -2.28
CA LEU A 11 -1.10 -4.26 -3.62
C LEU A 11 0.02 -3.53 -4.35
N ALA A 12 0.09 -2.20 -4.23
CA ALA A 12 1.16 -1.39 -4.81
C ALA A 12 2.54 -1.76 -4.21
N GLU A 13 2.62 -1.88 -2.88
CA GLU A 13 3.88 -2.27 -2.21
C GLU A 13 4.31 -3.70 -2.56
N MET A 14 3.36 -4.63 -2.64
CA MET A 14 3.63 -6.01 -3.04
C MET A 14 4.16 -6.09 -4.48
N ALA A 15 3.51 -5.38 -5.41
CA ALA A 15 3.96 -5.30 -6.81
C ALA A 15 5.36 -4.70 -6.91
N ARG A 16 5.66 -3.67 -6.10
CA ARG A 16 7.00 -3.07 -6.04
C ARG A 16 8.06 -4.03 -5.51
N ALA A 17 7.77 -4.74 -4.43
CA ALA A 17 8.71 -5.70 -3.85
C ALA A 17 9.09 -6.78 -4.87
N ILE A 18 8.10 -7.36 -5.56
CA ILE A 18 8.35 -8.39 -6.57
C ILE A 18 9.05 -7.82 -7.81
N ARG A 19 8.74 -6.58 -8.21
CA ARG A 19 9.43 -5.91 -9.33
C ARG A 19 10.91 -5.67 -9.06
N ALA A 20 11.29 -5.41 -7.80
CA ALA A 20 12.68 -5.24 -7.43
C ALA A 20 13.49 -6.54 -7.59
N GLU A 21 12.85 -7.70 -7.44
CA GLU A 21 13.46 -9.01 -7.58
C GLU A 21 13.38 -9.54 -9.03
N LEU A 22 12.30 -9.24 -9.73
CA LEU A 22 11.97 -9.77 -11.06
C LEU A 22 11.47 -8.65 -11.99
N PRO A 23 12.35 -7.73 -12.44
CA PRO A 23 11.94 -6.55 -13.19
C PRO A 23 11.34 -6.86 -14.57
N ASP A 24 11.80 -7.93 -15.21
CA ASP A 24 11.43 -8.32 -16.57
C ASP A 24 10.35 -9.40 -16.63
N ALA A 25 9.85 -9.85 -15.47
CA ALA A 25 8.86 -10.91 -15.41
C ALA A 25 7.51 -10.46 -16.00
N ASP A 26 6.80 -11.40 -16.60
CA ASP A 26 5.43 -11.16 -17.06
C ASP A 26 4.42 -11.35 -15.91
N TRP A 27 3.16 -10.99 -16.17
CA TRP A 27 2.10 -11.13 -15.17
C TRP A 27 1.90 -12.59 -14.70
N HIS A 28 2.01 -13.56 -15.60
CA HIS A 28 1.77 -14.97 -15.27
C HIS A 28 2.87 -15.54 -14.39
N GLU A 29 4.10 -15.03 -14.52
CA GLU A 29 5.23 -15.39 -13.66
C GLU A 29 5.10 -14.82 -12.25
N VAL A 30 4.60 -13.58 -12.12
CA VAL A 30 4.50 -12.91 -10.80
C VAL A 30 3.18 -13.12 -10.06
N GLU A 31 2.10 -13.44 -10.78
CA GLU A 31 0.77 -13.62 -10.19
C GLU A 31 0.78 -14.63 -9.03
N PRO A 32 1.40 -15.82 -9.13
CA PRO A 32 1.41 -16.80 -8.05
C PRO A 32 2.10 -16.27 -6.78
N ALA A 33 3.19 -15.51 -6.94
CA ALA A 33 3.92 -14.92 -5.82
C ALA A 33 3.11 -13.80 -5.14
N LEU A 34 2.48 -12.93 -5.93
CA LEU A 34 1.57 -11.90 -5.42
C LEU A 34 0.40 -12.52 -4.66
N ARG A 35 -0.21 -13.57 -5.21
CA ARG A 35 -1.30 -14.30 -4.56
C ARG A 35 -0.87 -14.88 -3.22
N ALA A 36 0.27 -15.59 -3.19
CA ALA A 36 0.77 -16.19 -1.96
C ALA A 36 1.02 -15.14 -0.87
N LEU A 37 1.59 -13.99 -1.24
CA LEU A 37 1.86 -12.87 -0.34
C LEU A 37 0.56 -12.20 0.15
N TRP A 38 -0.46 -12.11 -0.72
CA TRP A 38 -1.78 -11.61 -0.34
C TRP A 38 -2.47 -12.52 0.67
N ASP A 39 -2.46 -13.82 0.41
CA ASP A 39 -3.14 -14.84 1.23
C ASP A 39 -2.49 -15.00 2.62
N HIS A 40 -1.22 -14.61 2.80
CA HIS A 40 -0.53 -14.61 4.09
C HIS A 40 -0.92 -13.45 5.02
N ALA A 41 -1.50 -12.38 4.47
CA ALA A 41 -1.89 -11.23 5.28
C ALA A 41 -3.36 -11.37 5.74
N PRO A 42 -3.70 -10.97 6.98
CA PRO A 42 -5.09 -10.96 7.44
C PRO A 42 -5.87 -9.86 6.71
N ARG A 43 -6.41 -10.20 5.53
CA ARG A 43 -7.17 -9.28 4.66
C ARG A 43 -8.63 -9.71 4.56
N HIS A 44 -9.50 -8.72 4.38
CA HIS A 44 -10.94 -8.93 4.23
C HIS A 44 -11.38 -9.21 2.79
N ALA A 45 -10.49 -9.06 1.80
CA ALA A 45 -10.81 -9.29 0.39
C ALA A 45 -10.06 -10.52 -0.12
N SER A 46 -10.76 -11.36 -0.89
CA SER A 46 -10.15 -12.51 -1.57
C SER A 46 -9.18 -12.03 -2.66
N TRP A 47 -8.21 -12.85 -3.01
CA TRP A 47 -7.33 -12.60 -4.15
C TRP A 47 -8.12 -12.29 -5.43
N ASP A 48 -9.16 -13.06 -5.73
CA ASP A 48 -9.99 -12.87 -6.93
C ASP A 48 -10.64 -11.48 -6.99
N ALA A 49 -10.99 -10.90 -5.84
CA ALA A 49 -11.59 -9.57 -5.78
C ALA A 49 -10.58 -8.44 -6.07
N VAL A 50 -9.28 -8.69 -5.84
CA VAL A 50 -8.20 -7.69 -6.00
C VAL A 50 -7.25 -7.97 -7.15
N ARG A 51 -7.35 -9.14 -7.79
CA ARG A 51 -6.45 -9.60 -8.86
C ARG A 51 -6.32 -8.60 -10.00
N HIS A 52 -7.43 -8.01 -10.45
CA HIS A 52 -7.42 -7.02 -11.53
C HIS A 52 -6.64 -5.75 -11.13
N GLU A 53 -6.78 -5.32 -9.89
CA GLU A 53 -6.08 -4.14 -9.35
C GLU A 53 -4.58 -4.43 -9.15
N ALA A 54 -4.23 -5.62 -8.66
CA ALA A 54 -2.86 -6.10 -8.61
C ALA A 54 -2.18 -6.13 -9.99
N ALA A 55 -2.91 -6.61 -11.02
CA ALA A 55 -2.42 -6.62 -12.40
C ALA A 55 -2.27 -5.21 -12.99
N HIS A 56 -3.13 -4.27 -12.58
CA HIS A 56 -2.99 -2.87 -12.94
C HIS A 56 -1.71 -2.27 -12.33
N TYR A 57 -1.47 -2.47 -11.02
CA TYR A 57 -0.24 -2.00 -10.37
C TYR A 57 1.01 -2.61 -10.99
N TRP A 58 1.00 -3.91 -11.31
CA TRP A 58 2.10 -4.55 -12.03
C TRP A 58 2.35 -3.88 -13.39
N ARG A 59 1.31 -3.66 -14.20
CA ARG A 59 1.50 -3.14 -15.56
C ARG A 59 1.90 -1.67 -15.60
N PHE A 60 1.34 -0.85 -14.72
CA PHE A 60 1.34 0.61 -14.89
C PHE A 60 2.04 1.38 -13.78
N ASP A 61 2.32 0.75 -12.63
CA ASP A 61 2.94 1.46 -11.49
C ASP A 61 4.48 1.46 -11.58
N ALA A 62 4.99 1.82 -12.76
CA ALA A 62 6.39 2.21 -12.96
C ALA A 62 6.70 3.62 -12.40
N ALA A 63 5.71 4.27 -11.78
CA ALA A 63 5.89 5.58 -11.16
C ALA A 63 6.57 5.44 -9.78
N PRO A 64 7.44 6.39 -9.40
CA PRO A 64 8.05 6.42 -8.08
C PRO A 64 6.95 6.55 -7.00
N PRO A 65 7.20 6.02 -5.78
CA PRO A 65 6.14 5.85 -4.77
C PRO A 65 5.36 7.14 -4.47
N PRO A 66 4.07 7.06 -4.08
CA PRO A 66 3.52 8.09 -3.23
C PRO A 66 4.41 8.19 -1.99
N ARG A 67 4.82 9.41 -1.65
CA ARG A 67 5.73 9.69 -0.52
C ARG A 67 5.29 8.88 0.71
N PRO A 68 6.22 8.24 1.44
CA PRO A 68 5.88 7.53 2.66
C PRO A 68 5.03 8.43 3.55
N ALA A 69 3.91 7.90 4.03
CA ALA A 69 3.06 8.63 4.96
C ALA A 69 3.94 9.11 6.13
N PRO A 70 3.86 10.39 6.53
CA PRO A 70 4.68 10.89 7.62
C PRO A 70 4.43 10.02 8.85
N VAL A 71 5.51 9.44 9.38
CA VAL A 71 5.45 8.72 10.65
C VAL A 71 5.09 9.76 11.70
N ILE A 72 3.86 9.75 12.19
CA ILE A 72 3.48 10.53 13.36
C ILE A 72 4.15 9.84 14.54
N ASP A 73 5.29 10.38 14.96
CA ASP A 73 5.91 9.99 16.21
C ASP A 73 4.91 10.33 17.35
N PRO A 74 4.51 9.37 18.20
CA PRO A 74 3.60 9.64 19.31
C PRO A 74 4.18 10.66 20.31
N SER A 75 5.49 10.92 20.31
CA SER A 75 6.09 11.99 21.11
C SER A 75 5.77 13.41 20.59
N CYS A 76 5.37 13.55 19.31
CA CYS A 76 4.92 14.82 18.73
C CYS A 76 3.48 15.20 19.12
N LEU A 77 2.70 14.28 19.71
CA LEU A 77 1.33 14.57 20.17
C LEU A 77 1.29 15.58 21.33
N GLY A 78 2.41 15.81 22.03
CA GLY A 78 2.53 16.86 23.05
C GLY A 78 2.46 18.29 22.51
N SER A 79 2.85 18.53 21.26
CA SER A 79 2.85 19.87 20.65
C SER A 79 1.54 20.25 19.95
N ILE A 80 0.66 19.29 19.66
CA ILE A 80 -0.62 19.58 19.00
C ILE A 80 -1.63 20.24 19.96
N HIS A 81 -1.53 19.97 21.26
CA HIS A 81 -2.36 20.65 22.27
C HIS A 81 -2.07 22.15 22.36
N ALA A 82 -0.83 22.59 22.12
CA ALA A 82 -0.49 24.02 22.17
C ALA A 82 -1.03 24.80 20.97
N ALA A 83 -1.07 24.20 19.78
CA ALA A 83 -1.49 24.89 18.55
C ALA A 83 -3.02 24.99 18.37
N VAL A 84 -3.82 24.19 19.08
CA VAL A 84 -5.30 24.28 19.03
C VAL A 84 -5.83 25.33 20.02
N VAL A 85 -5.15 25.55 21.14
CA VAL A 85 -5.59 26.51 22.17
C VAL A 85 -5.41 27.97 21.72
N GLU A 86 -4.44 28.27 20.86
CA GLU A 86 -4.19 29.65 20.39
C GLU A 86 -5.13 30.12 19.25
N ARG A 87 -6.01 29.24 18.74
CA ARG A 87 -7.00 29.59 17.69
C ARG A 87 -8.43 29.76 18.21
N VAL A 88 -8.65 29.71 19.52
CA VAL A 88 -9.95 29.96 20.17
C VAL A 88 -9.80 30.96 21.34
N ALA A 89 -8.96 31.98 21.17
CA ALA A 89 -8.89 33.14 22.06
C ALA A 89 -9.14 34.43 21.26
#